data_AF-A0A932KIC7-F1
#
_entry.id   AF-A0A932KIC7-F1
#
_cell.length_a   1.000
_cell.length_b   1.000
_cell.length_c   1.000
_cell.angle_alpha   90.00
_cell.angle_beta   90.00
_cell.angle_gamma   90.00
#
_symmetry.space_group_name_H-M   'P 1'
#
loop_
_entity.id
_entity.type
_entity.pdbx_description
1 polymer ?
#
loop_
_entity_poly.entity_id
_entity_poly.type
_entity_poly.pdbx_seq_one_letter_code
_entity_poly.pdbx_strand_id
1 'polypeptide(L)'
;MSATTTLKLSEKLKARIARLAKETGRSAHSLMVEALEREVVREERMREFVREALASDAGVEEGAAVYRAEDVHSWLERLAGKRRAARPKPWRK
;
A
#
# COMPACT_ATOMS: atom_id res chain seq x y z
N MET A 1 -15.17 8.77 -18.51
CA MET A 1 -15.54 10.20 -18.63
C MET A 1 -14.60 10.99 -17.73
N SER A 2 -13.97 12.07 -18.21
CA SER A 2 -13.15 12.94 -17.35
C SER A 2 -14.00 14.10 -16.81
N ALA A 3 -14.03 14.27 -15.49
CA ALA A 3 -14.66 15.43 -14.86
C ALA A 3 -13.59 16.46 -14.49
N THR A 4 -13.88 17.74 -14.75
CA THR A 4 -12.99 18.84 -14.36
C THR A 4 -13.26 19.22 -12.91
N THR A 5 -12.23 19.23 -12.07
CA THR A 5 -12.31 19.69 -10.69
C THR A 5 -11.34 20.84 -10.48
N THR A 6 -11.84 21.98 -10.00
CA THR A 6 -11.00 23.15 -9.68
C THR A 6 -10.40 22.99 -8.29
N LEU A 7 -9.07 22.92 -8.20
CA LEU A 7 -8.33 22.81 -6.94
C LEU A 7 -7.73 24.16 -6.56
N LYS A 8 -8.00 24.63 -5.32
CA LYS A 8 -7.31 25.79 -4.75
C LYS A 8 -5.97 25.34 -4.19
N LEU A 9 -4.89 25.83 -4.78
CA LEU A 9 -3.53 25.57 -4.32
C LEU A 9 -2.98 26.83 -3.65
N SER A 10 -2.17 26.66 -2.60
CA SER A 10 -1.39 27.78 -2.09
C SER A 10 -0.36 28.23 -3.14
N GLU A 11 -0.05 29.52 -3.19
CA GLU A 11 0.94 30.06 -4.14
C GLU A 11 2.30 29.37 -4.00
N LYS A 12 2.70 29.05 -2.77
CA LYS A 12 3.91 28.28 -2.48
C LYS A 12 3.90 26.89 -3.12
N LEU A 13 2.79 26.16 -3.05
CA LEU A 13 2.68 24.82 -3.63
C LEU A 13 2.66 24.89 -5.16
N LYS A 14 1.90 25.82 -5.73
CA LYS A 14 1.83 26.08 -7.17
C LYS A 14 3.22 26.37 -7.76
N ALA A 15 4.00 27.23 -7.11
CA ALA A 15 5.37 27.54 -7.53
C ALA A 15 6.31 26.32 -7.47
N ARG A 16 6.19 25.47 -6.44
CA ARG A 16 6.96 24.23 -6.32
C ARG A 16 6.62 23.23 -7.42
N ILE A 17 5.34 23.05 -7.72
CA ILE A 17 4.85 22.18 -8.79
C ILE A 17 5.37 22.66 -10.15
N ALA A 18 5.26 23.95 -10.44
CA ALA A 18 5.73 24.53 -11.70
C ALA A 18 7.24 24.32 -11.89
N ARG A 19 8.04 24.54 -10.83
CA ARG A 19 9.48 24.29 -10.85
C ARG A 19 9.81 22.82 -11.11
N LEU A 20 9.19 21.91 -10.36
CA LEU A 20 9.43 20.48 -10.50
C LEU A 20 9.02 19.96 -11.89
N ALA A 21 7.90 20.46 -12.42
CA ALA A 21 7.45 20.12 -13.77
C ALA A 21 8.49 20.55 -14.82
N LYS A 22 9.08 21.75 -14.68
CA LYS A 22 10.16 22.24 -15.55
C LYS A 22 11.42 21.38 -15.43
N GLU A 23 11.85 21.07 -14.21
CA GLU A 23 13.06 20.25 -13.95
C GLU A 23 12.92 18.82 -14.50
N THR A 24 11.71 18.26 -14.49
CA THR A 24 11.43 16.90 -14.96
C THR A 24 10.97 16.82 -16.41
N GLY A 25 10.81 17.95 -17.11
CA GLY A 25 10.31 17.99 -18.49
C GLY A 25 8.83 17.59 -18.64
N ARG A 26 8.04 17.72 -17.56
CA ARG A 26 6.64 17.29 -17.49
C ARG A 26 5.69 18.49 -17.44
N SER A 27 4.41 18.26 -17.74
CA SER A 27 3.39 19.29 -17.51
C SER A 27 3.00 19.32 -16.02
N ALA A 28 2.71 20.52 -15.50
CA ALA A 28 2.22 20.66 -14.13
C ALA A 28 0.92 19.86 -13.91
N HIS A 29 0.06 19.77 -14.93
CA HIS A 29 -1.17 18.99 -14.88
C HIS A 29 -0.90 17.49 -14.70
N SER A 30 -0.05 16.87 -15.54
CA SER A 30 0.31 15.46 -15.40
C SER A 30 0.92 15.16 -14.03
N LEU A 31 1.77 16.07 -13.53
CA LEU A 31 2.38 15.90 -12.21
C LEU A 31 1.35 15.92 -11.09
N MET A 32 0.36 16.81 -11.17
CA MET A 32 -0.73 16.86 -10.19
C MET A 32 -1.61 15.62 -10.25
N VAL A 33 -2.00 15.17 -11.45
CA VAL A 33 -2.84 13.98 -11.61
C VAL A 33 -2.14 12.74 -11.06
N GLU A 34 -0.89 12.49 -11.45
CA GLU A 34 -0.14 11.34 -10.94
C GLU A 34 0.10 11.40 -9.43
N ALA A 35 0.31 12.60 -8.87
CA ALA A 35 0.45 12.75 -7.43
C ALA A 35 -0.85 12.37 -6.70
N LEU A 36 -2.01 12.77 -7.24
CA LEU A 36 -3.31 12.41 -6.69
C LEU A 36 -3.59 10.91 -6.81
N GLU A 37 -3.31 10.30 -7.97
CA GLU A 37 -3.46 8.86 -8.18
C GLU A 37 -2.62 8.06 -7.19
N ARG A 38 -1.35 8.45 -6.99
CA ARG A 38 -0.46 7.80 -6.01
C ARG A 38 -1.01 7.91 -4.60
N GLU A 39 -1.55 9.05 -4.23
CA GLU A 39 -2.10 9.27 -2.89
C GLU A 39 -3.39 8.49 -2.66
N VAL A 40 -4.29 8.44 -3.65
CA VAL A 40 -5.51 7.61 -3.59
C VAL A 40 -5.14 6.15 -3.41
N VAL A 41 -4.23 5.62 -4.23
CA VAL A 41 -3.78 4.23 -4.13
C VAL A 41 -3.13 3.94 -2.78
N ARG A 42 -2.35 4.89 -2.24
CA ARG A 42 -1.73 4.76 -0.92
C ARG A 42 -2.79 4.66 0.18
N GLU A 43 -3.79 5.53 0.15
CA GLU A 43 -4.85 5.54 1.17
C GLU A 43 -5.78 4.33 1.07
N GLU A 44 -6.11 3.88 -0.14
CA GLU A 44 -6.88 2.65 -0.34
C GLU A 44 -6.15 1.44 0.23
N ARG A 45 -4.86 1.29 -0.08
CA ARG A 45 -4.01 0.20 0.44
C ARG A 45 -3.87 0.26 1.95
N MET A 46 -3.70 1.44 2.53
CA MET A 46 -3.61 1.59 3.98
C MET A 46 -4.92 1.14 4.65
N ARG A 47 -6.07 1.58 4.12
CA ARG A 47 -7.38 1.19 4.65
C ARG A 47 -7.64 -0.30 4.47
N GLU A 48 -7.24 -0.88 3.35
CA GLU A 48 -7.33 -2.32 3.12
C GLU A 48 -6.48 -3.11 4.11
N PHE A 49 -5.21 -2.74 4.27
CA PHE A 49 -4.31 -3.34 5.24
C PHE A 49 -4.87 -3.31 6.67
N VAL A 50 -5.43 -2.17 7.10
CA VAL A 50 -6.05 -2.06 8.43
C VAL A 50 -7.29 -2.95 8.54
N ARG A 51 -8.15 -3.01 7.51
CA ARG A 51 -9.31 -3.92 7.51
C ARG A 51 -8.89 -5.38 7.62
N GLU A 52 -7.89 -5.79 6.85
CA GLU A 52 -7.35 -7.15 6.89
C GLU A 52 -6.75 -7.49 8.26
N ALA A 53 -6.02 -6.55 8.86
CA ALA A 53 -5.46 -6.73 10.19
C ALA A 53 -6.55 -6.92 11.25
N LEU A 54 -7.60 -6.10 11.24
CA LEU A 54 -8.74 -6.23 12.15
C LEU A 54 -9.51 -7.53 11.95
N ALA A 55 -9.72 -7.95 10.69
CA ALA A 55 -10.38 -9.22 10.39
C ALA A 55 -9.53 -10.42 10.86
N SER A 56 -8.21 -10.35 10.69
CA SER A 56 -7.30 -11.36 11.20
C SER A 56 -7.31 -11.42 12.72
N ASP A 57 -7.33 -10.27 13.40
CA ASP A 57 -7.37 -10.18 14.87
C ASP A 57 -8.66 -10.81 15.43
N ALA A 58 -9.82 -10.45 14.86
CA ALA A 58 -11.09 -11.10 15.20
C ALA A 58 -11.04 -12.61 14.96
N GLY A 59 -10.45 -13.05 13.85
CA GLY A 59 -10.24 -14.47 13.57
C GLY A 59 -9.39 -15.18 14.63
N VAL A 60 -8.34 -14.52 15.16
CA VAL A 60 -7.51 -15.08 16.24
C VAL A 60 -8.34 -15.28 17.51
N GLU A 61 -9.17 -14.31 17.88
CA GLU A 61 -10.09 -14.43 19.02
C GLU A 61 -11.12 -15.57 18.82
N GLU A 62 -11.52 -15.83 17.59
CA GLU A 62 -12.41 -16.95 17.21
C GLU A 62 -11.69 -18.33 17.13
N GLY A 63 -10.39 -18.41 17.42
CA GLY A 63 -9.61 -19.65 17.40
C GLY A 63 -8.97 -19.96 16.05
N ALA A 64 -8.69 -18.94 15.22
CA ALA A 64 -7.88 -19.12 14.02
C ALA A 64 -6.45 -19.51 14.38
N ALA A 65 -5.87 -20.37 13.56
CA ALA A 65 -4.49 -20.81 13.72
C ALA A 65 -3.49 -19.64 13.63
N VAL A 66 -2.73 -19.41 14.70
CA VAL A 66 -1.67 -18.38 14.76
C VAL A 66 -0.31 -19.02 14.56
N TYR A 67 0.56 -18.37 13.79
CA TYR A 67 1.91 -18.85 13.48
C TYR A 67 2.97 -17.90 14.04
N ARG A 68 4.15 -18.40 14.39
CA ARG A 68 5.29 -17.56 14.74
C ARG A 68 5.79 -16.85 13.49
N ALA A 69 6.07 -15.54 13.58
CA ALA A 69 6.57 -14.76 12.46
C ALA A 69 7.87 -15.34 11.87
N GLU A 70 8.76 -15.82 12.74
CA GLU A 70 10.04 -16.47 12.40
C GLU A 70 9.84 -17.69 11.47
N ASP A 71 8.87 -18.54 11.81
CA ASP A 71 8.55 -19.75 11.05
C ASP A 71 7.92 -19.42 9.69
N VAL A 72 7.09 -18.38 9.65
CA VAL A 72 6.47 -17.87 8.43
C VAL A 72 7.52 -17.26 7.50
N HIS A 73 8.41 -16.39 8.01
CA HIS A 73 9.49 -15.78 7.22
C HIS A 73 10.41 -16.85 6.63
N SER A 74 10.85 -17.79 7.47
CA SER A 74 11.68 -18.92 7.03
C SER A 74 10.97 -19.76 5.96
N TRP A 75 9.65 -19.93 6.06
CA TRP A 75 8.85 -20.63 5.05
C TRP A 75 8.74 -19.85 3.73
N LEU A 76 8.54 -18.53 3.79
CA LEU A 76 8.47 -17.66 2.61
C LEU A 76 9.79 -17.66 1.82
N GLU A 77 10.94 -17.60 2.51
CA GLU A 77 12.26 -17.71 1.87
C GLU A 77 12.43 -19.04 1.14
N ARG A 78 12.03 -20.15 1.77
CA ARG A 78 12.03 -21.46 1.12
C ARG A 78 11.07 -21.52 -0.07
N LEU A 79 9.91 -20.88 0.02
CA LEU A 79 8.91 -20.85 -1.05
C LEU A 79 9.38 -20.04 -2.26
N ALA A 80 10.10 -18.93 -2.03
CA ALA A 80 10.70 -18.14 -3.10
C ALA A 80 11.78 -18.93 -3.87
N GLY A 81 12.58 -19.75 -3.17
CA GLY A 81 13.63 -20.58 -3.78
C GLY A 81 13.17 -21.95 -4.30
N LYS A 82 12.05 -22.49 -3.80
CA LYS A 82 11.53 -23.82 -4.15
C LYS A 82 10.03 -23.74 -4.40
N ARG A 83 9.57 -24.25 -5.56
CA ARG A 83 8.15 -24.25 -5.97
C ARG A 83 7.18 -24.90 -4.97
N ARG A 84 7.68 -25.71 -4.01
CA ARG A 84 6.89 -26.34 -2.95
C ARG A 84 7.67 -26.33 -1.63
N ALA A 85 7.14 -25.61 -0.64
CA ALA A 85 7.62 -25.61 0.74
C ALA A 85 6.46 -25.92 1.70
N ALA A 86 6.64 -26.88 2.62
CA ALA A 86 5.63 -27.22 3.61
C ALA A 86 5.39 -26.03 4.56
N ARG A 87 4.10 -25.74 4.85
CA ARG A 87 3.68 -24.67 5.74
C ARG A 87 4.17 -24.88 7.18
N PRO A 88 4.43 -23.80 7.93
CA PRO A 88 4.81 -23.90 9.33
C PRO A 88 3.67 -24.49 10.17
N LYS A 89 4.01 -25.07 11.33
CA LYS A 89 3.01 -25.56 12.27
C LYS A 89 2.42 -24.36 13.05
N PRO A 90 1.11 -24.37 13.33
CA PRO A 90 0.52 -23.33 14.15
C PRO A 90 1.07 -23.39 15.57
N TRP A 91 1.39 -22.21 16.13
CA TRP A 91 1.87 -22.04 17.50
C TRP A 91 0.72 -22.06 18.50
N ARG A 92 -0.45 -21.51 18.13
CA ARG A 92 -1.70 -21.57 18.90
C ARG A 92 -2.86 -21.95 17.98
N LYS A 93 -3.78 -22.72 18.53
CA LYS A 93 -5.11 -23.03 17.97
C LYS A 93 -6.15 -22.39 18.87
#